data_AF-A0A926UCR6-F1
#
_entry.id   AF-A0A926UCR6-F1
#
_cell.length_a   1.000
_cell.length_b   1.000
_cell.length_c   1.000
_cell.angle_alpha   90.00
_cell.angle_beta   90.00
_cell.angle_gamma   90.00
#
_symmetry.space_group_name_H-M   'P 1'
#
loop_
_entity.id
_entity.type
_entity.pdbx_description
1 polymer ?
#
loop_
_entity_poly.entity_id
_entity_poly.type
_entity_poly.pdbx_seq_one_letter_code
_entity_poly.pdbx_strand_id
1 'polypeptide(L)'
;MIPSHLSPSQVRLRLWDHISRELKLMPSLKLILLVLANYTDSRSHKANIPASLIIRDSGLRDEEIKRLLLSLEAANWIESARVLSDAGRSVMLYNLSARLIQLAFSST
;
A
#
# COMPACT_ATOMS: atom_id res chain seq x y z
N MET A 1 6.31 8.53 -12.70
CA MET A 1 6.81 7.35 -13.43
C MET A 1 7.79 6.62 -12.53
N ILE A 2 7.68 5.30 -12.34
CA ILE A 2 8.79 4.53 -11.74
C ILE A 2 9.85 4.30 -12.83
N PRO A 3 11.15 4.52 -12.56
CA PRO A 3 12.18 4.26 -13.56
C PRO A 3 12.20 2.79 -13.98
N SER A 4 12.15 2.52 -15.30
CA SER A 4 12.02 1.18 -15.89
C SER A 4 13.23 0.26 -15.65
N HIS A 5 14.35 0.79 -15.16
CA HIS A 5 15.58 0.06 -14.86
C HIS A 5 15.61 -0.52 -13.43
N LEU A 6 14.65 -0.15 -12.56
CA LEU A 6 14.66 -0.63 -11.18
C LEU A 6 14.13 -2.06 -11.08
N SER A 7 14.92 -2.91 -10.43
CA SER A 7 14.47 -4.25 -10.03
C SER A 7 13.35 -4.17 -8.98
N PRO A 8 12.49 -5.20 -8.85
CA PRO A 8 11.43 -5.24 -7.84
C PRO A 8 11.91 -4.96 -6.41
N SER A 9 13.09 -5.48 -6.06
CA SER A 9 13.70 -5.25 -4.74
C SER A 9 14.05 -3.78 -4.52
N GLN A 10 14.57 -3.07 -5.53
CA GLN A 10 14.88 -1.63 -5.43
C GLN A 10 13.63 -0.77 -5.30
N VAL A 11 12.54 -1.14 -5.99
CA VAL A 11 11.25 -0.46 -5.86
C VAL A 11 10.71 -0.58 -4.44
N ARG A 12 10.71 -1.80 -3.87
CA ARG A 12 10.30 -2.02 -2.49
C ARG A 12 11.17 -1.24 -1.50
N LEU A 13 12.49 -1.27 -1.66
CA LEU A 13 13.43 -0.60 -0.75
C LEU A 13 13.21 0.91 -0.74
N ARG A 14 13.02 1.54 -1.92
CA ARG A 14 12.72 2.97 -2.03
C ARG A 14 11.38 3.34 -1.40
N LEU A 15 10.33 2.55 -1.66
CA LEU A 15 9.03 2.76 -1.02
C LEU A 15 9.15 2.66 0.50
N TRP A 16 9.86 1.66 1.00
CA TRP A 16 10.13 1.48 2.42
C TRP A 16 10.86 2.66 3.04
N ASP A 17 11.92 3.14 2.40
CA ASP A 17 12.69 4.29 2.90
C ASP A 17 11.83 5.55 2.92
N HIS A 18 11.10 5.85 1.85
CA HIS A 18 10.22 7.03 1.79
C HIS A 18 9.12 6.97 2.86
N ILE A 19 8.42 5.84 2.99
CA ILE A 19 7.36 5.66 4.00
C ILE A 19 7.92 5.77 5.42
N SER A 20 9.07 5.17 5.67
CA SER A 20 9.65 5.10 7.02
C SER A 20 10.22 6.45 7.46
N ARG A 21 10.95 7.12 6.57
CA ARG A 21 11.78 8.28 6.93
C ARG A 21 11.12 9.62 6.57
N GLU A 22 10.35 9.69 5.49
CA GLU A 22 9.86 10.98 4.97
C GLU A 22 8.40 11.25 5.37
N LEU A 23 7.56 10.22 5.46
CA LEU A 23 6.17 10.40 5.86
C LEU A 23 6.06 10.62 7.38
N LYS A 24 5.52 11.78 7.78
CA LYS A 24 5.17 12.07 9.19
C LYS A 24 3.79 11.51 9.56
N LEU A 25 3.67 10.18 9.51
CA LEU A 25 2.44 9.44 9.84
C LEU A 25 2.59 8.69 11.17
N MET A 26 1.45 8.37 11.80
CA MET A 26 1.42 7.49 12.97
C MET A 26 2.01 6.11 12.63
N PRO A 27 2.65 5.42 13.60
CA PRO A 27 3.26 4.10 13.35
C PRO A 27 2.30 3.08 12.74
N SER A 28 1.05 3.03 13.20
CA SER A 28 0.03 2.10 12.68
C SER A 28 -0.35 2.36 11.21
N LEU A 29 -0.41 3.63 10.80
CA LEU A 29 -0.61 4.01 9.40
C LEU A 29 0.58 3.60 8.53
N LYS A 30 1.82 3.81 9.03
CA LYS A 30 3.04 3.37 8.34
C LYS A 30 3.08 1.86 8.16
N LEU A 31 2.68 1.09 9.18
CA LEU A 31 2.66 -0.38 9.10
C LEU A 31 1.80 -0.87 7.94
N ILE A 32 0.60 -0.31 7.75
CA ILE A 32 -0.26 -0.67 6.61
C ILE A 32 0.42 -0.34 5.29
N LEU A 33 1.01 0.86 5.16
CA LEU A 33 1.72 1.27 3.94
C LEU A 33 2.93 0.38 3.65
N LEU A 34 3.67 -0.05 4.67
CA LEU A 34 4.82 -0.95 4.52
C LEU A 34 4.40 -2.36 4.10
N VAL A 35 3.28 -2.87 4.62
CA VAL A 35 2.68 -4.13 4.15
C VAL A 35 2.36 -4.00 2.67
N LEU A 36 1.60 -2.96 2.27
CA LEU A 36 1.26 -2.75 0.86
C LEU A 36 2.50 -2.57 -0.03
N ALA A 37 3.53 -1.86 0.43
CA ALA A 37 4.80 -1.71 -0.27
C ALA A 37 5.52 -3.05 -0.47
N ASN A 38 5.45 -3.97 0.50
CA ASN A 38 6.06 -5.29 0.39
C ASN A 38 5.43 -6.14 -0.73
N TYR A 39 4.13 -5.94 -0.96
CA TYR A 39 3.39 -6.64 -2.01
C TYR A 39 3.28 -5.87 -3.34
N THR A 40 3.80 -4.64 -3.41
CA THR A 40 3.71 -3.83 -4.62
C THR A 40 4.64 -4.39 -5.68
N ASP A 41 4.05 -4.86 -6.79
CA ASP A 41 4.78 -5.33 -7.96
C ASP A 41 5.35 -4.15 -8.77
N SER A 42 6.62 -4.25 -9.19
CA SER A 42 7.29 -3.20 -9.94
C SER A 42 6.78 -3.04 -11.37
N ARG A 43 6.08 -4.04 -11.93
CA ARG A 43 5.55 -3.98 -13.30
C ARG A 43 4.16 -3.35 -13.36
N SER A 44 3.29 -3.67 -12.42
CA SER A 44 1.90 -3.19 -12.39
C SER A 44 1.67 -2.05 -11.40
N HIS A 45 2.60 -1.81 -10.47
CA HIS A 45 2.46 -0.83 -9.37
C HIS A 45 1.24 -1.07 -8.49
N LYS A 46 0.66 -2.27 -8.59
CA LYS A 46 -0.52 -2.71 -7.87
C LYS A 46 -0.16 -3.95 -7.07
N ALA A 47 -0.66 -3.97 -5.84
CA ALA A 47 -0.52 -5.08 -4.93
C ALA A 47 -1.83 -5.89 -4.86
N ASN A 48 -2.98 -5.24 -5.08
CA ASN A 48 -4.32 -5.83 -5.10
C ASN A 48 -4.58 -6.67 -3.84
N ILE A 49 -4.36 -6.06 -2.67
CA ILE A 49 -4.29 -6.77 -1.40
C ILE A 49 -5.63 -6.71 -0.67
N PRO A 50 -6.23 -7.85 -0.27
CA PRO A 50 -7.44 -7.82 0.54
C PRO A 50 -7.14 -7.39 1.98
N ALA A 51 -8.12 -6.77 2.65
CA ALA A 51 -7.98 -6.33 4.05
C ALA A 51 -7.52 -7.46 4.99
N SER A 52 -7.97 -8.69 4.76
CA SER A 52 -7.57 -9.87 5.55
C SER A 52 -6.06 -10.12 5.55
N LEU A 53 -5.38 -9.86 4.42
CA LEU A 53 -3.93 -10.00 4.33
C LEU A 53 -3.22 -8.87 5.09
N ILE A 54 -3.76 -7.65 5.01
CA ILE A 54 -3.24 -6.49 5.74
C ILE A 54 -3.35 -6.74 7.25
N ILE A 55 -4.48 -7.29 7.72
CA ILE A 55 -4.71 -7.66 9.12
C ILE A 55 -3.65 -8.66 9.57
N ARG A 56 -3.49 -9.75 8.80
CA ARG A 56 -2.55 -10.82 9.12
C ARG A 56 -1.11 -10.31 9.21
N ASP A 57 -0.69 -9.48 8.27
CA ASP A 57 0.73 -9.11 8.12
C ASP A 57 1.11 -7.85 8.90
N SER A 58 0.16 -6.98 9.25
CA SER A 58 0.42 -5.81 10.10
C SER A 58 0.35 -6.11 11.59
N GLY A 59 -0.29 -7.23 11.99
CA GLY A 59 -0.53 -7.57 13.40
C GLY A 59 -1.56 -6.66 14.11
N LEU A 60 -2.23 -5.78 13.37
CA LEU A 60 -3.25 -4.88 13.91
C LEU A 60 -4.62 -5.57 14.00
N ARG A 61 -5.47 -5.09 14.90
CA ARG A 61 -6.84 -5.61 15.07
C ARG A 61 -7.74 -5.19 13.91
N ASP A 62 -8.70 -6.03 13.53
CA ASP A 62 -9.62 -5.79 12.40
C ASP A 62 -10.34 -4.42 12.46
N GLU A 63 -10.91 -4.08 13.63
CA GLU A 63 -11.60 -2.79 13.84
C GLU A 63 -10.68 -1.56 13.78
N GLU A 64 -9.38 -1.76 14.00
CA GLU A 64 -8.39 -0.72 13.84
C GLU A 64 -8.02 -0.56 12.36
N ILE A 65 -7.82 -1.68 11.66
CA ILE A 65 -7.47 -1.71 10.23
C ILE A 65 -8.51 -0.98 9.39
N LYS A 66 -9.80 -1.25 9.58
CA LYS A 66 -10.87 -0.60 8.80
C LYS A 66 -10.80 0.93 8.89
N ARG A 67 -10.60 1.45 10.11
CA ARG A 67 -10.48 2.91 10.34
C ARG A 67 -9.20 3.49 9.75
N LEU A 68 -8.09 2.78 9.88
CA LEU A 68 -6.81 3.21 9.33
C LEU A 68 -6.80 3.19 7.80
N LEU A 69 -7.41 2.18 7.16
CA LEU A 69 -7.55 2.11 5.70
C LEU A 69 -8.40 3.27 5.18
N LEU A 70 -9.54 3.56 5.82
CA LEU A 70 -10.36 4.74 5.47
C LEU A 70 -9.56 6.05 5.63
N SER A 71 -8.75 6.17 6.67
CA SER A 71 -7.91 7.36 6.90
C SER A 71 -6.83 7.52 5.83
N LEU A 72 -6.18 6.41 5.43
CA LEU A 72 -5.17 6.39 4.37
C LEU A 72 -5.78 6.69 3.00
N GLU A 73 -6.97 6.18 2.72
CA GLU A 73 -7.70 6.41 1.48
C GLU A 73 -8.16 7.87 1.37
N ALA A 74 -8.75 8.43 2.44
CA ALA A 74 -9.12 9.84 2.50
C ALA A 74 -7.92 10.79 2.30
N ALA A 75 -6.75 10.39 2.79
CA ALA A 75 -5.51 11.13 2.61
C ALA A 75 -4.80 10.85 1.27
N ASN A 76 -5.40 10.02 0.40
CA ASN A 76 -4.87 9.63 -0.91
C ASN A 76 -3.48 8.97 -0.84
N TRP A 77 -3.21 8.19 0.22
CA TRP A 77 -2.03 7.34 0.35
C TRP A 77 -2.24 5.95 -0.24
N ILE A 78 -3.49 5.49 -0.28
CA ILE A 78 -3.89 4.21 -0.86
C ILE A 78 -5.11 4.40 -1.76
N GLU A 79 -5.30 3.45 -2.66
CA GLU A 79 -6.49 3.32 -3.51
C GLU A 79 -7.18 2.00 -3.19
N SER A 80 -8.51 2.00 -3.16
CA SER A 80 -9.29 0.79 -3.00
C SER A 80 -10.11 0.46 -4.26
N ALA A 81 -10.25 -0.82 -4.55
CA ALA A 81 -11.04 -1.32 -5.67
C ALA A 81 -11.93 -2.47 -5.21
N ARG A 82 -13.20 -2.43 -5.58
CA ARG A 82 -14.15 -3.51 -5.33
C ARG A 82 -14.12 -4.47 -6.50
N VAL A 83 -13.83 -5.74 -6.24
CA VAL A 83 -13.82 -6.81 -7.24
C VAL A 83 -14.76 -7.94 -6.83
N LEU A 84 -15.30 -8.65 -7.81
CA LEU A 84 -16.00 -9.91 -7.56
C LEU A 84 -14.95 -11.02 -7.50
N SER A 85 -14.92 -11.75 -6.39
CA SER A 85 -14.19 -13.02 -6.29
C SER A 85 -14.85 -14.09 -7.16
N ASP A 86 -14.13 -15.17 -7.42
CA ASP A 86 -14.63 -16.33 -8.18
C ASP A 86 -15.88 -16.97 -7.54
N ALA A 87 -16.08 -16.76 -6.24
CA ALA A 87 -17.25 -17.19 -5.48
C ALA A 87 -18.44 -16.19 -5.57
N GLY A 88 -18.39 -15.19 -6.43
CA GLY A 88 -19.41 -14.14 -6.57
C GLY A 88 -19.47 -13.15 -5.40
N ARG A 89 -18.56 -13.25 -4.43
CA ARG A 89 -18.50 -12.33 -3.28
C ARG A 89 -17.71 -11.08 -3.64
N SER A 90 -18.26 -9.92 -3.30
CA SER A 90 -17.56 -8.63 -3.39
C SER A 90 -16.43 -8.56 -2.37
N VAL A 91 -15.20 -8.36 -2.84
CA VAL A 91 -13.99 -8.20 -2.02
C VAL A 91 -13.37 -6.82 -2.31
N MET A 92 -12.97 -6.12 -1.25
CA MET A 92 -12.18 -4.88 -1.38
C MET A 92 -10.70 -5.22 -1.45
N LEU A 93 -10.03 -4.68 -2.47
CA LEU A 93 -8.59 -4.76 -2.68
C LEU A 93 -7.96 -3.38 -2.51
N TYR A 94 -6.76 -3.34 -1.96
CA TYR A 94 -6.04 -2.11 -1.63
C TYR A 94 -4.69 -2.08 -2.36
N ASN A 95 -4.32 -0.88 -2.81
CA ASN A 95 -3.09 -0.57 -3.51
C ASN A 95 -2.47 0.70 -2.91
N LEU A 96 -1.14 0.87 -3.01
CA LEU A 96 -0.56 2.21 -2.81
C LEU A 96 -1.09 3.14 -3.89
N SER A 97 -1.38 4.39 -3.53
CA SER A 97 -1.84 5.37 -4.52
C SER A 97 -0.74 5.71 -5.51
N ALA A 98 -1.13 6.06 -6.73
CA ALA A 98 -0.17 6.52 -7.75
C ALA A 98 0.63 7.74 -7.25
N ARG A 99 0.00 8.61 -6.44
CA ARG A 99 0.63 9.78 -5.82
C ARG A 99 1.76 9.38 -4.86
N LEU A 100 1.51 8.43 -3.97
CA LEU A 100 2.53 7.98 -3.01
C LEU A 100 3.73 7.38 -3.73
N ILE A 101 3.47 6.56 -4.74
CA ILE A 101 4.52 6.01 -5.59
C ILE A 101 5.30 7.14 -6.25
N GLN A 102 4.63 8.09 -6.90
CA GLN A 102 5.31 9.23 -7.52
C GLN A 102 6.19 9.99 -6.51
N LEU A 103 5.71 10.27 -5.31
CA LEU A 103 6.51 10.95 -4.28
C LEU A 103 7.78 10.16 -3.93
N ALA A 104 7.68 8.85 -3.70
CA ALA A 104 8.81 7.99 -3.38
C ALA A 104 9.86 7.86 -4.50
N PHE A 105 9.51 8.20 -5.75
CA PHE A 105 10.41 8.15 -6.90
C PHE A 105 10.69 9.52 -7.53
N SER A 106 10.15 10.61 -6.97
CA SER A 106 10.43 11.98 -7.42
C SER A 106 11.46 12.68 -6.52
N SER A 107 11.70 12.17 -5.31
CA SER A 107 12.83 12.56 -4.47
C SER A 107 14.13 11.93 -4.99
N THR A 108 14.63 12.47 -6.10
CA THR A 108 16.04 12.35 -6.51
C THR A 108 16.57 13.75 -6.77
#